data_AF-A0A6A5QFR7-F1
#
_entry.id   AF-A0A6A5QFR7-F1
#
_cell.length_a   1.000
_cell.length_b   1.000
_cell.length_c   1.000
_cell.angle_alpha   90.00
_cell.angle_beta   90.00
_cell.angle_gamma   90.00
#
_symmetry.space_group_name_H-M   'P 1'
#
loop_
_entity.id
_entity.type
_entity.pdbx_description
1 polymer ?
#
loop_
_entity_poly.entity_id
_entity_poly.type
_entity_poly.pdbx_seq_one_letter_code
_entity_poly.pdbx_strand_id
1 'polypeptide(L)'
;MYTYHHPPLSITQGILKFIDCWLEYLSQYNGTPTSFRPVFTIPPSADVGADAIPNIRDPWAVHAQDVCPGYKASGLRRTDRGLSATLSLARSACNVHGTDTETLTSKVEYQSDSRLAVNVRPANIDVSNSSQWIVPEDLIRRLQRENWSRELDPKFDWSNEPSMWFSVTRKSSGDVIFTTKGRHLVYENRFDELVNSLLEDYNLSGLGERIHGLKLKSNFTATSTLQTSETPLAETCMAATLSTPRRDCSKPVANPITPREH
;
A
#
# COMPACT_ATOMS: atom_id res chain seq x y z
N MET A 1 26.05 -76.29 -52.03
CA MET A 1 26.61 -74.94 -52.28
C MET A 1 26.72 -74.23 -50.93
N TYR A 2 27.96 -74.16 -50.45
CA TYR A 2 28.57 -73.41 -49.35
C TYR A 2 27.86 -73.24 -47.99
N THR A 3 28.16 -74.17 -47.08
CA THR A 3 28.50 -73.87 -45.68
C THR A 3 29.95 -73.40 -45.60
N TYR A 4 30.25 -72.27 -44.95
CA TYR A 4 31.10 -72.19 -43.74
C TYR A 4 31.62 -70.78 -43.42
N HIS A 5 31.64 -70.53 -42.09
CA HIS A 5 32.59 -69.76 -41.29
C HIS A 5 32.87 -68.28 -41.59
N HIS A 6 32.44 -67.43 -40.66
CA HIS A 6 33.16 -66.20 -40.33
C HIS A 6 34.29 -66.48 -39.33
N PRO A 7 35.47 -65.85 -39.51
CA PRO A 7 36.66 -66.03 -38.66
C PRO A 7 36.55 -65.23 -37.36
N PRO A 8 37.34 -65.56 -36.32
CA PRO A 8 37.41 -64.74 -35.11
C PRO A 8 38.20 -63.45 -35.39
N LEU A 9 37.56 -62.30 -35.19
CA LEU A 9 38.26 -61.01 -35.11
C LEU A 9 38.89 -60.85 -33.72
N SER A 10 40.14 -60.39 -33.75
CA SER A 10 41.09 -60.23 -32.66
C SER A 10 40.64 -59.32 -31.51
N ILE A 11 41.07 -59.68 -30.29
CA ILE A 11 40.91 -58.97 -29.00
C ILE A 11 41.39 -57.50 -29.05
N THR A 12 42.17 -57.11 -30.05
CA THR A 12 42.70 -55.74 -30.21
C THR A 12 41.69 -54.69 -30.69
N GLN A 13 40.54 -55.06 -31.26
CA GLN A 13 39.50 -54.10 -31.67
C GLN A 13 38.48 -53.76 -30.57
N GLY A 14 38.46 -54.50 -29.45
CA GLY A 14 37.58 -54.21 -28.30
C GLY A 14 38.13 -53.16 -27.34
N ILE A 15 39.46 -53.03 -27.23
CA ILE A 15 40.12 -52.15 -26.26
C ILE A 15 40.03 -50.67 -26.69
N LEU A 16 40.08 -50.37 -27.99
CA LEU A 16 40.00 -48.99 -28.49
C LEU A 16 38.60 -48.38 -28.32
N LYS A 17 37.52 -49.16 -28.44
CA LYS A 17 36.15 -48.66 -28.18
C LYS A 17 35.84 -48.39 -26.70
N PHE A 18 36.56 -49.06 -25.78
CA PHE A 18 36.39 -48.82 -24.34
C PHE A 18 37.11 -47.55 -23.87
N ILE A 19 38.24 -47.19 -24.50
CA ILE A 19 39.00 -45.98 -24.18
C ILE A 19 38.28 -44.72 -24.70
N ASP A 20 37.68 -44.78 -25.89
CA ASP A 20 36.92 -43.64 -26.44
C ASP A 20 35.67 -43.31 -25.61
N CYS A 21 34.98 -44.31 -25.07
CA CYS A 21 33.81 -44.10 -24.19
C CYS A 21 34.21 -43.56 -22.80
N TRP A 22 35.40 -43.90 -22.31
CA TRP A 22 35.92 -43.39 -21.02
C TRP A 22 36.46 -41.95 -21.12
N LEU A 23 37.04 -41.58 -22.26
CA LEU A 23 37.49 -40.21 -22.52
C LEU A 23 36.34 -39.23 -22.79
N GLU A 24 35.23 -39.70 -23.37
CA GLU A 24 34.01 -38.88 -23.50
C GLU A 24 33.28 -38.67 -22.15
N TYR A 25 33.25 -39.67 -21.26
CA TYR A 25 32.61 -39.56 -19.94
C TYR A 25 33.30 -38.56 -18.99
N LEU A 26 34.64 -38.42 -19.08
CA LEU A 26 35.38 -37.46 -18.26
C LEU A 26 35.25 -36.01 -18.73
N SER A 27 34.81 -35.77 -19.97
CA SER A 27 34.64 -34.41 -20.51
C SER A 27 33.35 -33.73 -20.05
N GLN A 28 32.41 -34.46 -19.44
CA GLN A 28 31.10 -33.94 -19.05
C GLN A 28 31.01 -33.45 -17.58
N TYR A 29 32.10 -33.56 -16.81
CA TYR A 29 32.22 -33.03 -15.45
C TYR A 29 32.97 -31.69 -15.36
N ASN A 30 33.08 -30.94 -16.45
CA ASN A 30 33.30 -29.50 -16.32
C ASN A 30 31.98 -28.84 -15.91
N GLY A 31 31.65 -28.98 -14.62
CA GLY A 31 30.64 -28.15 -13.98
C GLY A 31 30.95 -26.71 -14.33
N THR A 32 30.00 -26.02 -14.97
CA THR A 32 30.12 -24.59 -15.23
C THR A 32 30.43 -23.92 -13.88
N PRO A 33 31.53 -23.16 -13.74
CA PRO A 33 31.77 -22.47 -12.49
C PRO A 33 30.60 -21.51 -12.30
N THR A 34 29.68 -21.86 -11.40
CA THR A 34 28.67 -20.93 -10.93
C THR A 34 29.44 -19.84 -10.22
N SER A 35 29.68 -18.71 -10.91
CA SER A 35 30.24 -17.55 -10.24
C SER A 35 29.18 -17.11 -9.23
N PHE A 36 29.38 -17.41 -7.96
CA PHE A 36 28.59 -16.83 -6.89
C PHE A 36 28.91 -15.34 -6.89
N ARG A 37 28.08 -14.55 -7.57
CA ARG A 37 28.10 -13.11 -7.40
C ARG A 37 27.37 -12.84 -6.10
N PRO A 38 28.01 -12.25 -5.08
CA PRO A 38 27.27 -11.77 -3.92
C PRO A 38 26.23 -10.78 -4.46
N VAL A 39 24.95 -11.17 -4.38
CA VAL A 39 23.85 -10.25 -4.62
C VAL A 39 23.84 -9.35 -3.40
N PHE A 40 23.92 -8.04 -3.64
CA PHE A 40 23.75 -7.09 -2.56
C PHE A 40 22.42 -7.37 -1.86
N THR A 41 22.50 -7.73 -0.59
CA THR A 41 21.35 -7.83 0.31
C THR A 41 21.40 -6.63 1.23
N ILE A 42 20.23 -6.04 1.47
CA ILE A 42 20.12 -4.96 2.45
C ILE A 42 20.47 -5.59 3.82
N PRO A 43 21.34 -4.95 4.64
CA PRO A 43 21.68 -5.51 5.94
C PRO A 43 20.43 -5.64 6.80
N PRO A 44 20.30 -6.68 7.65
CA PRO A 44 19.14 -6.85 8.53
C PRO A 44 18.87 -5.64 9.45
N SER A 45 19.90 -4.85 9.73
CA SER A 45 19.77 -3.61 10.50
C SER A 45 18.92 -2.53 9.80
N ALA A 46 18.70 -2.63 8.48
CA ALA A 46 17.83 -1.71 7.75
C ALA A 46 16.34 -1.97 8.01
N ASP A 47 15.98 -3.16 8.50
CA ASP A 47 14.61 -3.49 8.92
C ASP A 47 14.32 -3.01 10.35
N VAL A 48 15.34 -2.53 11.07
CA VAL A 48 15.20 -1.97 12.41
C VAL A 48 14.78 -0.51 12.29
N GLY A 49 13.48 -0.26 12.45
CA GLY A 49 12.94 1.09 12.60
C GLY A 49 13.39 1.77 13.89
N ALA A 50 13.15 3.08 14.00
CA ALA A 50 13.40 3.80 15.24
C ALA A 50 12.40 3.39 16.33
N ASP A 51 12.88 3.21 17.56
CA ASP A 51 12.01 3.06 18.73
C ASP A 51 11.24 4.37 18.96
N ALA A 52 9.95 4.36 18.66
CA ALA A 52 9.08 5.53 18.77
C ALA A 52 7.88 5.23 19.67
N ILE A 53 7.59 6.16 20.59
CA ILE A 53 6.35 6.15 21.38
C ILE A 53 5.27 6.82 20.54
N PRO A 54 4.11 6.18 20.30
CA PRO A 54 2.99 6.84 19.61
C PRO A 54 2.51 8.06 20.41
N ASN A 55 2.19 9.17 19.73
CA ASN A 55 1.73 10.42 20.38
C ASN A 55 0.59 10.19 21.39
N ILE A 56 -0.33 9.27 21.10
CA ILE A 56 -1.45 8.94 22.01
C ILE A 56 -1.01 8.30 23.35
N ARG A 57 0.23 7.79 23.43
CA ARG A 57 0.83 7.19 24.63
C ARG A 57 1.88 8.09 25.28
N ASP A 58 2.22 9.21 24.68
CA ASP A 58 3.17 10.16 25.23
C ASP A 58 2.41 11.29 25.96
N PRO A 59 2.49 11.37 27.31
CA PRO A 59 1.79 12.40 28.08
C PRO A 59 2.31 13.82 27.81
N TRP A 60 3.48 13.96 27.17
CA TRP A 60 4.06 15.25 26.80
C TRP A 60 3.84 15.61 25.33
N ALA A 61 3.25 14.72 24.53
CA ALA A 61 2.93 15.03 23.15
C ALA A 61 1.86 16.13 23.10
N VAL A 62 2.14 17.16 22.31
CA VAL A 62 1.19 18.25 22.06
C VAL A 62 0.05 17.72 21.20
N HIS A 63 -1.19 17.95 21.63
CA HIS A 63 -2.37 17.55 20.88
C HIS A 63 -2.65 18.57 19.78
N ALA A 64 -2.48 18.16 18.51
CA ALA A 64 -2.58 19.05 17.36
C ALA A 64 -3.95 19.76 17.27
N GLN A 65 -5.05 19.09 17.66
CA GLN A 65 -6.38 19.72 17.67
C GLN A 65 -6.52 20.86 18.69
N ASP A 66 -5.64 20.98 19.69
CA ASP A 66 -5.74 22.03 20.71
C ASP A 66 -4.98 23.30 20.31
N VAL A 67 -3.95 23.16 19.48
CA VAL A 67 -3.01 24.24 19.15
C VAL A 67 -2.99 24.63 17.69
N CYS A 68 -3.35 23.72 16.78
CA CYS A 68 -3.30 23.99 15.35
C CYS A 68 -4.55 24.76 14.88
N PRO A 69 -4.37 25.74 13.99
CA PRO A 69 -5.45 26.70 13.68
C PRO A 69 -6.51 26.13 12.71
N GLY A 70 -6.22 25.01 12.07
CA GLY A 70 -6.97 24.51 10.93
C GLY A 70 -6.89 25.47 9.73
N TYR A 71 -7.86 25.34 8.82
CA TYR A 71 -7.88 26.07 7.56
C TYR A 71 -9.15 26.90 7.39
N LYS A 72 -9.16 27.85 6.45
CA LYS A 72 -10.35 28.56 5.97
C LYS A 72 -10.47 28.36 4.46
N ALA A 73 -11.65 27.96 4.02
CA ALA A 73 -11.96 27.83 2.61
C ALA A 73 -12.27 29.19 1.98
N SER A 74 -11.72 29.45 0.80
CA SER A 74 -11.94 30.64 -0.01
C SER A 74 -11.96 30.27 -1.51
N GLY A 75 -12.29 31.23 -2.37
CA GLY A 75 -12.25 31.00 -3.83
C GLY A 75 -13.19 29.89 -4.31
N LEU A 76 -14.36 29.76 -3.68
CA LEU A 76 -15.30 28.68 -3.98
C LEU A 76 -15.78 28.71 -5.43
N ARG A 77 -15.66 27.56 -6.11
CA ARG A 77 -16.26 27.33 -7.43
C ARG A 77 -17.19 26.14 -7.34
N ARG A 78 -18.49 26.41 -7.38
CA ARG A 78 -19.55 25.40 -7.37
C ARG A 78 -19.92 25.03 -8.80
N THR A 79 -20.18 23.75 -9.02
CA THR A 79 -20.80 23.24 -10.24
C THR A 79 -21.98 22.35 -9.85
N ASP A 80 -22.76 21.94 -10.85
CA ASP A 80 -23.75 20.87 -10.73
C ASP A 80 -23.14 19.56 -10.22
N ARG A 81 -21.81 19.40 -10.29
CA ARG A 81 -21.13 18.15 -9.98
C ARG A 81 -20.13 18.21 -8.83
N GLY A 82 -20.14 19.29 -8.05
CA GLY A 82 -19.31 19.41 -6.86
C GLY A 82 -18.87 20.84 -6.53
N LEU A 83 -17.76 20.92 -5.80
CA LEU A 83 -17.18 22.16 -5.31
C LEU A 83 -15.66 22.07 -5.34
N SER A 84 -14.99 23.15 -5.72
CA SER A 84 -13.56 23.33 -5.42
C SER A 84 -13.34 24.60 -4.62
N ALA A 85 -12.35 24.59 -3.73
CA ALA A 85 -11.95 25.73 -2.92
C ALA A 85 -10.46 25.71 -2.64
N THR A 86 -9.89 26.88 -2.38
CA THR A 86 -8.57 27.02 -1.78
C THR A 86 -8.72 27.00 -0.27
N LEU A 87 -7.93 26.20 0.44
CA LEU A 87 -7.87 26.22 1.90
C LEU A 87 -6.57 26.92 2.32
N SER A 88 -6.67 28.00 3.06
CA SER A 88 -5.51 28.71 3.63
C SER A 88 -5.48 28.53 5.13
N LEU A 89 -4.29 28.40 5.73
CA LEU A 89 -4.16 28.33 7.19
C LEU A 89 -4.97 29.45 7.87
N ALA A 90 -5.79 29.09 8.86
CA ALA A 90 -6.73 30.03 9.46
C ALA A 90 -6.04 31.09 10.32
N ARG A 91 -4.84 30.77 10.85
CA ARG A 91 -3.97 31.64 11.65
C ARG A 91 -2.51 31.21 11.42
N SER A 92 -1.60 31.72 12.25
CA SER A 92 -0.19 31.30 12.28
C SER A 92 -0.05 29.78 12.40
N ALA A 93 0.88 29.21 11.64
CA ALA A 93 1.27 27.80 11.70
C ALA A 93 1.61 27.35 13.14
N CYS A 94 1.20 26.14 13.49
CA CYS A 94 1.50 25.50 14.78
C CYS A 94 2.82 24.72 14.71
N ASN A 95 3.14 24.10 13.57
CA ASN A 95 4.35 23.33 13.30
C ASN A 95 4.67 22.30 14.39
N VAL A 96 3.69 21.50 14.79
CA VAL A 96 3.80 20.65 15.99
C VAL A 96 4.48 19.32 15.67
N HIS A 97 4.10 18.69 14.56
CA HIS A 97 4.64 17.40 14.12
C HIS A 97 5.43 17.51 12.81
N GLY A 98 5.66 18.74 12.34
CA GLY A 98 6.17 19.03 11.02
C GLY A 98 6.05 20.51 10.69
N THR A 99 6.09 20.82 9.40
CA THR A 99 5.83 22.18 8.90
C THR A 99 4.45 22.23 8.29
N ASP A 100 3.58 23.12 8.77
CA ASP A 100 2.24 23.31 8.22
C ASP A 100 2.31 23.69 6.74
N THR A 101 1.42 23.09 5.94
CA THR A 101 1.25 23.47 4.54
C THR A 101 0.35 24.70 4.48
N GLU A 102 0.89 25.83 4.05
CA GLU A 102 0.17 27.12 4.08
C GLU A 102 -1.12 27.14 3.26
N THR A 103 -1.08 26.50 2.08
CA THR A 103 -2.19 26.53 1.11
C THR A 103 -2.46 25.15 0.53
N LEU A 104 -3.70 24.71 0.67
CA LEU A 104 -4.23 23.48 0.10
C LEU A 104 -5.28 23.78 -0.97
N THR A 105 -5.51 22.80 -1.85
CA THR A 105 -6.67 22.75 -2.73
C THR A 105 -7.61 21.66 -2.23
N SER A 106 -8.89 22.00 -2.05
CA SER A 106 -9.96 21.06 -1.79
C SER A 106 -10.84 20.88 -3.03
N LYS A 107 -11.17 19.62 -3.35
CA LYS A 107 -12.06 19.25 -4.44
C LYS A 107 -13.07 18.20 -3.95
N VAL A 108 -14.34 18.55 -4.04
CA VAL A 108 -15.49 17.71 -3.72
C VAL A 108 -16.13 17.32 -5.04
N GLU A 109 -16.30 16.02 -5.29
CA GLU A 109 -16.83 15.49 -6.55
C GLU A 109 -17.93 14.46 -6.28
N TYR A 110 -19.13 14.74 -6.81
CA TYR A 110 -20.17 13.70 -6.93
C TYR A 110 -19.80 12.79 -8.10
N GLN A 111 -19.41 11.55 -7.77
CA GLN A 111 -18.93 10.57 -8.74
C GLN A 111 -20.03 9.65 -9.26
N SER A 112 -21.06 9.40 -8.46
CA SER A 112 -22.31 8.71 -8.83
C SER A 112 -23.45 9.17 -7.90
N ASP A 113 -24.66 8.62 -8.07
CA ASP A 113 -25.82 8.89 -7.20
C ASP A 113 -25.55 8.57 -5.73
N SER A 114 -24.60 7.68 -5.43
CA SER A 114 -24.28 7.19 -4.08
C SER A 114 -22.81 7.38 -3.68
N ARG A 115 -21.97 8.01 -4.52
CA ARG A 115 -20.53 8.17 -4.28
C ARG A 115 -20.10 9.64 -4.32
N LEU A 116 -19.55 10.11 -3.20
CA LEU A 116 -18.92 11.42 -3.07
C LEU A 116 -17.43 11.24 -2.77
N ALA A 117 -16.57 11.96 -3.49
CA ALA A 117 -15.15 12.01 -3.20
C ALA A 117 -14.76 13.41 -2.71
N VAL A 118 -14.08 13.48 -1.57
CA VAL A 118 -13.44 14.70 -1.06
C VAL A 118 -11.93 14.49 -1.14
N ASN A 119 -11.26 15.36 -1.88
CA ASN A 119 -9.81 15.35 -2.03
C ASN A 119 -9.24 16.66 -1.50
N VAL A 120 -8.24 16.56 -0.63
CA VAL A 120 -7.48 17.70 -0.12
C VAL A 120 -6.00 17.39 -0.37
N ARG A 121 -5.27 18.38 -0.89
CA ARG A 121 -3.86 18.26 -1.25
C ARG A 121 -3.18 19.62 -1.23
N PRO A 122 -1.84 19.70 -1.12
CA PRO A 122 -1.13 20.96 -1.31
C PRO A 122 -1.51 21.64 -2.63
N ALA A 123 -1.63 22.97 -2.62
CA ALA A 123 -1.93 23.71 -3.83
C ALA A 123 -0.73 23.76 -4.80
N ASN A 124 0.49 23.80 -4.24
CA ASN A 124 1.73 23.84 -4.99
C ASN A 124 2.41 22.47 -4.88
N ILE A 125 2.27 21.66 -5.93
CA ILE A 125 3.00 20.40 -6.10
C ILE A 125 3.87 20.60 -7.33
N ASP A 126 5.08 21.11 -7.14
CA ASP A 126 6.07 21.19 -8.21
C ASP A 126 7.17 20.14 -7.99
N VAL A 127 7.91 19.80 -9.07
CA VAL A 127 8.96 18.76 -9.04
C VAL A 127 10.12 19.13 -8.09
N SER A 128 10.29 20.42 -7.79
CA SER A 128 11.26 20.94 -6.82
C SER A 128 10.73 21.01 -5.36
N ASN A 129 9.44 20.78 -5.14
CA ASN A 129 8.73 21.01 -3.88
C ASN A 129 7.77 19.84 -3.54
N SER A 130 7.95 18.67 -4.17
CA SER A 130 7.22 17.46 -3.82
C SER A 130 7.76 16.89 -2.50
N SER A 131 7.37 17.49 -1.38
CA SER A 131 7.54 16.85 -0.07
C SER A 131 6.53 15.72 0.15
N GLN A 132 5.48 15.65 -0.68
CA GLN A 132 4.40 14.68 -0.55
C GLN A 132 4.27 13.77 -1.77
N TRP A 133 4.15 12.47 -1.48
CA TRP A 133 3.93 11.42 -2.46
C TRP A 133 2.44 11.27 -2.75
N ILE A 134 2.05 11.42 -4.02
CA ILE A 134 0.69 11.11 -4.49
C ILE A 134 0.76 9.77 -5.22
N VAL A 135 -0.11 8.83 -4.83
CA VAL A 135 -0.19 7.53 -5.48
C VAL A 135 -0.49 7.72 -6.97
N PRO A 136 0.41 7.25 -7.86
CA PRO A 136 0.19 7.34 -9.29
C PRO A 136 -1.06 6.56 -9.75
N GLU A 137 -1.82 7.14 -10.68
CA GLU A 137 -3.09 6.58 -11.18
C GLU A 137 -2.89 5.25 -11.97
N ASP A 138 -1.69 5.03 -12.51
CA ASP A 138 -1.28 3.79 -13.15
C ASP A 138 -1.03 2.65 -12.14
N LEU A 139 -0.64 2.99 -10.91
CA LEU A 139 -0.47 2.02 -9.82
C LEU A 139 -1.82 1.66 -9.19
N ILE A 140 -2.64 2.67 -8.89
CA ILE A 140 -4.02 2.49 -8.38
C ILE A 140 -4.97 3.34 -9.21
N ARG A 141 -5.76 2.68 -10.06
CA ARG A 141 -6.82 3.35 -10.82
C ARG A 141 -7.92 3.80 -9.89
N ARG A 142 -8.08 5.11 -9.75
CA ARG A 142 -9.19 5.74 -9.07
C ARG A 142 -10.45 5.58 -9.92
N LEU A 143 -11.55 5.24 -9.26
CA LEU A 143 -12.84 5.14 -9.92
C LEU A 143 -13.18 6.47 -10.60
N GLN A 144 -13.46 6.37 -11.90
CA GLN A 144 -13.87 7.51 -12.69
C GLN A 144 -15.33 7.86 -12.39
N ARG A 145 -15.72 9.05 -12.82
CA ARG A 145 -17.08 9.56 -12.68
C ARG A 145 -18.03 8.77 -13.59
N GLU A 146 -19.18 8.43 -13.06
CA GLU A 146 -20.27 7.78 -13.80
C GLU A 146 -21.27 8.82 -14.29
N ASN A 147 -22.08 8.46 -15.30
CA ASN A 147 -23.29 9.22 -15.60
C ASN A 147 -24.29 8.93 -14.49
N TRP A 148 -24.83 9.97 -13.87
CA TRP A 148 -25.65 9.85 -12.67
C TRP A 148 -27.04 10.45 -12.93
N SER A 149 -28.06 9.91 -12.26
CA SER A 149 -29.42 10.45 -12.32
C SER A 149 -29.44 11.81 -11.62
N ARG A 150 -30.49 12.63 -11.72
CA ARG A 150 -30.47 13.93 -11.00
C ARG A 150 -30.55 13.79 -9.48
N GLU A 151 -30.73 12.57 -8.96
CA GLU A 151 -31.01 12.32 -7.55
C GLU A 151 -29.77 11.78 -6.82
N LEU A 152 -28.96 12.73 -6.33
CA LEU A 152 -27.84 12.41 -5.43
C LEU A 152 -28.38 12.05 -4.04
N ASP A 153 -27.93 10.95 -3.48
CA ASP A 153 -28.15 10.61 -2.08
C ASP A 153 -27.18 11.34 -1.13
N PRO A 154 -25.85 11.42 -1.36
CA PRO A 154 -24.98 12.18 -0.47
C PRO A 154 -25.24 13.68 -0.62
N LYS A 155 -25.20 14.40 0.50
CA LYS A 155 -25.23 15.86 0.59
C LYS A 155 -23.97 16.34 1.30
N PHE A 156 -23.15 17.11 0.59
CA PHE A 156 -22.00 17.78 1.17
C PHE A 156 -22.40 19.13 1.78
N ASP A 157 -22.05 19.36 3.04
CA ASP A 157 -22.19 20.63 3.73
C ASP A 157 -20.85 21.03 4.38
N TRP A 158 -20.63 22.32 4.56
CA TRP A 158 -19.38 22.85 5.10
C TRP A 158 -19.56 24.26 5.67
N SER A 159 -18.68 24.66 6.58
CA SER A 159 -18.58 26.04 7.04
C SER A 159 -17.14 26.36 7.42
N ASN A 160 -16.85 27.65 7.56
CA ASN A 160 -15.57 28.16 8.04
C ASN A 160 -15.57 28.46 9.54
N GLU A 161 -16.66 28.25 10.28
CA GLU A 161 -16.77 28.67 11.68
C GLU A 161 -16.62 27.49 12.65
N PRO A 162 -15.65 27.51 13.60
CA PRO A 162 -14.58 28.51 13.79
C PRO A 162 -13.41 28.36 12.81
N SER A 163 -13.20 27.18 12.24
CA SER A 163 -12.35 26.88 11.08
C SER A 163 -13.15 26.05 10.07
N MET A 164 -12.57 25.78 8.90
CA MET A 164 -13.16 24.91 7.89
C MET A 164 -13.46 23.54 8.48
N TRP A 165 -14.72 23.12 8.33
CA TRP A 165 -15.17 21.75 8.56
C TRP A 165 -16.13 21.35 7.45
N PHE A 166 -16.33 20.05 7.26
CA PHE A 166 -17.36 19.53 6.36
C PHE A 166 -18.13 18.35 6.97
N SER A 167 -19.29 18.09 6.39
CA SER A 167 -20.10 16.93 6.68
C SER A 167 -20.71 16.33 5.42
N VAL A 168 -20.95 15.03 5.46
CA VAL A 168 -21.68 14.29 4.44
C VAL A 168 -22.91 13.69 5.10
N THR A 169 -24.08 14.06 4.58
CA THR A 169 -25.38 13.56 5.04
C THR A 169 -26.00 12.69 3.97
N ARG A 170 -26.54 11.54 4.35
CA ARG A 170 -27.39 10.72 3.49
C ARG A 170 -28.76 11.38 3.37
N LYS A 171 -29.18 11.83 2.19
CA LYS A 171 -30.48 12.51 2.01
C LYS A 171 -31.66 11.56 2.24
N SER A 172 -31.52 10.30 1.84
CA SER A 172 -32.59 9.30 1.96
C SER A 172 -32.99 9.00 3.41
N SER A 173 -32.05 9.03 4.36
CA SER A 173 -32.34 8.81 5.79
C SER A 173 -32.22 10.05 6.67
N GLY A 174 -31.49 11.08 6.24
CA GLY A 174 -31.13 12.24 7.06
C GLY A 174 -29.89 12.04 7.93
N ASP A 175 -29.26 10.86 7.91
CA ASP A 175 -28.12 10.55 8.78
C ASP A 175 -26.84 11.26 8.34
N VAL A 176 -26.10 11.83 9.30
CA VAL A 176 -24.74 12.33 9.07
C VAL A 176 -23.76 11.17 9.13
N ILE A 177 -23.21 10.77 7.98
CA ILE A 177 -22.32 9.60 7.86
C ILE A 177 -20.84 9.96 8.02
N PHE A 178 -20.49 11.24 7.86
CA PHE A 178 -19.15 11.76 8.10
C PHE A 178 -19.25 13.23 8.51
N THR A 179 -18.56 13.64 9.57
CA THR A 179 -18.44 15.05 9.93
C THR A 179 -17.15 15.35 10.67
N THR A 180 -16.48 16.43 10.25
CA THR A 180 -15.33 17.02 10.94
C THR A 180 -15.73 18.22 11.79
N LYS A 181 -17.04 18.44 12.01
CA LYS A 181 -17.53 19.60 12.76
C LYS A 181 -17.00 19.56 14.20
N GLY A 182 -16.48 20.68 14.68
CA GLY A 182 -15.83 20.77 15.99
C GLY A 182 -14.41 20.23 16.03
N ARG A 183 -13.81 19.88 14.88
CA ARG A 183 -12.42 19.43 14.73
C ARG A 183 -11.72 20.27 13.66
N HIS A 184 -10.40 20.30 13.69
CA HIS A 184 -9.55 20.99 12.74
C HIS A 184 -8.94 19.99 11.76
N LEU A 185 -8.88 20.35 10.48
CA LEU A 185 -7.98 19.70 9.53
C LEU A 185 -6.54 20.14 9.86
N VAL A 186 -5.65 19.20 10.14
CA VAL A 186 -4.21 19.44 10.30
C VAL A 186 -3.49 18.85 9.10
N TYR A 187 -2.60 19.61 8.48
CA TYR A 187 -1.92 19.21 7.25
C TYR A 187 -0.49 19.73 7.22
N GLU A 188 0.43 18.91 7.70
CA GLU A 188 1.85 19.20 7.80
C GLU A 188 2.65 18.26 6.87
N ASN A 189 3.88 18.62 6.53
CA ASN A 189 4.70 17.85 5.59
C ASN A 189 4.94 16.37 5.95
N ARG A 190 4.75 15.97 7.22
CA ARG A 190 4.90 14.58 7.70
C ARG A 190 3.75 14.12 8.60
N PHE A 191 2.71 14.92 8.75
CA PHE A 191 1.60 14.64 9.65
C PHE A 191 0.30 15.25 9.12
N ASP A 192 -0.67 14.39 8.81
CA ASP A 192 -2.00 14.80 8.42
C ASP A 192 -3.01 14.22 9.42
N GLU A 193 -3.91 15.06 9.92
CA GLU A 193 -4.98 14.63 10.83
C GLU A 193 -6.35 15.03 10.29
N LEU A 194 -7.20 14.02 10.12
CA LEU A 194 -8.60 14.17 9.76
C LEU A 194 -9.46 13.42 10.76
N VAL A 195 -10.24 14.16 11.55
CA VAL A 195 -11.08 13.58 12.60
C VAL A 195 -12.53 13.54 12.17
N ASN A 196 -13.13 12.36 12.21
CA ASN A 196 -14.55 12.14 12.00
C ASN A 196 -15.27 11.87 13.33
N SER A 197 -16.42 12.50 13.55
CA SER A 197 -17.30 12.15 14.67
C SER A 197 -18.23 11.02 14.26
N LEU A 198 -18.30 9.97 15.08
CA LEU A 198 -19.21 8.83 14.90
C LEU A 198 -20.40 8.96 15.85
N LEU A 199 -21.54 8.39 15.47
CA LEU A 199 -22.74 8.32 16.31
C LEU A 199 -22.51 7.44 17.54
N GLU A 200 -23.31 7.66 18.60
CA GLU A 200 -23.40 6.70 19.71
C GLU A 200 -23.80 5.32 19.16
N ASP A 201 -23.21 4.25 19.69
CA ASP A 201 -23.40 2.86 19.25
C ASP A 201 -23.00 2.52 17.80
N TYR A 202 -22.06 3.25 17.22
CA TYR A 202 -21.52 2.93 15.90
C TYR A 202 -21.00 1.48 15.78
N ASN A 203 -21.14 0.90 14.58
CA ASN A 203 -20.56 -0.38 14.20
C ASN A 203 -19.48 -0.13 13.14
N LEU A 204 -18.22 -0.04 13.57
CA LEU A 204 -17.08 0.11 12.66
C LEU A 204 -16.38 -1.24 12.46
N SER A 205 -15.93 -1.51 11.25
CA SER A 205 -15.22 -2.73 10.85
C SER A 205 -14.19 -2.37 9.77
N GLY A 206 -13.17 -3.21 9.59
CA GLY A 206 -12.07 -2.93 8.65
C GLY A 206 -10.80 -2.47 9.39
N LEU A 207 -10.10 -1.47 8.84
CA LEU A 207 -8.76 -1.02 9.29
C LEU A 207 -7.72 -2.15 9.30
N GLY A 208 -7.76 -2.98 8.24
CA GLY A 208 -6.78 -4.04 8.05
C GLY A 208 -5.34 -3.52 7.86
N GLU A 209 -4.33 -4.38 8.00
CA GLU A 209 -4.42 -5.80 8.32
C GLU A 209 -4.06 -6.08 9.77
N ARG A 210 -5.00 -6.63 10.55
CA ARG A 210 -4.84 -6.89 11.99
C ARG A 210 -5.75 -8.05 12.39
N ILE A 211 -5.32 -8.87 13.35
CA ILE A 211 -6.16 -9.93 13.92
C ILE A 211 -7.03 -9.35 15.05
N HIS A 212 -8.32 -9.17 14.78
CA HIS A 212 -9.34 -8.74 15.75
C HIS A 212 -10.73 -9.27 15.35
N GLY A 213 -11.71 -9.17 16.25
CA GLY A 213 -13.11 -9.48 15.89
C GLY A 213 -13.67 -8.48 14.86
N LEU A 214 -14.63 -8.90 14.03
CA LEU A 214 -15.14 -8.08 12.90
C LEU A 214 -15.53 -6.64 13.31
N LYS A 215 -16.23 -6.49 14.44
CA LYS A 215 -16.53 -5.18 15.02
C LYS A 215 -15.32 -4.63 15.79
N LEU A 216 -14.87 -3.44 15.40
CA LEU A 216 -13.88 -2.68 16.15
C LEU A 216 -14.46 -2.24 17.49
N LYS A 217 -13.68 -2.44 18.56
CA LYS A 217 -14.04 -1.98 19.90
C LYS A 217 -13.95 -0.45 19.97
N SER A 218 -14.64 0.15 20.93
CA SER A 218 -14.42 1.55 21.29
C SER A 218 -13.02 1.74 21.91
N ASN A 219 -12.52 2.98 21.87
CA ASN A 219 -11.18 3.33 22.35
C ASN A 219 -10.07 2.45 21.76
N PHE A 220 -10.12 2.29 20.43
CA PHE A 220 -9.21 1.45 19.68
C PHE A 220 -8.23 2.30 18.87
N THR A 221 -6.95 2.00 19.01
CA THR A 221 -5.88 2.58 18.18
C THR A 221 -5.26 1.48 17.34
N ALA A 222 -5.19 1.71 16.03
CA ALA A 222 -4.50 0.85 15.07
C ALA A 222 -3.41 1.62 14.35
N THR A 223 -2.28 0.96 14.16
CA THR A 223 -1.20 1.40 13.27
C THR A 223 -1.22 0.46 12.07
N SER A 224 -1.09 1.01 10.86
CA SER A 224 -1.00 0.23 9.62
C SER A 224 0.34 0.51 8.96
N THR A 225 1.22 -0.47 8.99
CA THR A 225 2.53 -0.48 8.32
C THR A 225 2.75 -1.85 7.71
N LEU A 226 3.31 -1.94 6.51
CA LEU A 226 3.71 -3.24 5.97
C LEU A 226 4.88 -3.79 6.80
N GLN A 227 4.64 -4.89 7.51
CA GLN A 227 5.65 -5.58 8.33
C GLN A 227 5.58 -7.08 8.03
N THR A 228 6.74 -7.73 8.04
CA THR A 228 6.84 -9.19 8.09
C THR A 228 6.65 -9.62 9.54
N SER A 229 5.41 -9.90 9.96
CA SER A 229 5.12 -10.44 11.30
C SER A 229 4.82 -11.94 11.23
N GLU A 230 5.57 -12.75 11.99
CA GLU A 230 5.29 -14.17 12.20
C GLU A 230 4.56 -14.43 13.53
N THR A 231 4.25 -13.40 14.32
CA THR A 231 3.64 -13.56 15.67
C THR A 231 2.15 -13.21 15.73
N PRO A 232 1.33 -13.93 16.52
CA PRO A 232 -0.13 -13.90 16.32
C PRO A 232 -0.90 -12.80 17.06
N LEU A 233 -0.25 -11.88 17.78
CA LEU A 233 -0.98 -10.95 18.65
C LEU A 233 -0.43 -9.52 18.57
N ALA A 234 -1.22 -8.66 17.94
CA ALA A 234 -1.12 -7.20 17.84
C ALA A 234 -0.18 -6.57 16.79
N GLU A 235 0.29 -7.34 15.82
CA GLU A 235 1.11 -6.81 14.72
C GLU A 235 0.27 -6.54 13.46
N THR A 236 0.71 -5.58 12.65
CA THR A 236 0.16 -5.39 11.31
C THR A 236 0.60 -6.57 10.47
N CYS A 237 -0.33 -7.27 9.83
CA CYS A 237 -0.01 -8.39 8.94
C CYS A 237 0.25 -7.86 7.51
N MET A 238 0.77 -8.73 6.62
CA MET A 238 1.25 -8.35 5.30
C MET A 238 0.20 -8.54 4.19
N ALA A 239 -0.29 -7.46 3.59
CA ALA A 239 -1.03 -7.52 2.33
C ALA A 239 -0.84 -6.29 1.44
N ALA A 240 -0.02 -6.46 0.40
CA ALA A 240 -0.11 -5.72 -0.85
C ALA A 240 0.26 -6.66 -2.00
N THR A 241 -0.67 -7.54 -2.40
CA THR A 241 -0.48 -8.31 -3.64
C THR A 241 -0.73 -7.38 -4.83
N LEU A 242 0.31 -6.66 -5.27
CA LEU A 242 0.35 -6.21 -6.65
C LEU A 242 0.42 -7.47 -7.51
N SER A 243 -0.66 -7.79 -8.21
CA SER A 243 -0.69 -8.90 -9.15
C SER A 243 0.39 -8.67 -10.21
N THR A 244 1.55 -9.27 -10.04
CA THR A 244 2.52 -9.43 -11.12
C THR A 244 1.91 -10.39 -12.14
N PRO A 245 1.99 -10.09 -13.45
CA PRO A 245 1.49 -11.02 -14.46
C PRO A 245 2.23 -12.36 -14.32
N ARG A 246 1.47 -13.45 -14.22
CA ARG A 246 1.96 -14.82 -14.13
C ARG A 246 3.08 -15.04 -15.14
N ARG A 247 4.30 -15.29 -14.66
CA ARG A 247 5.28 -16.03 -15.47
C ARG A 247 4.80 -17.47 -15.51
N ASP A 248 4.44 -17.92 -16.70
CA ASP A 248 4.11 -19.30 -17.00
C ASP A 248 5.37 -20.18 -16.79
N CYS A 249 5.39 -20.92 -15.68
CA CYS A 249 6.39 -21.95 -15.41
C CYS A 249 5.81 -23.31 -15.76
N SER A 250 5.54 -23.53 -17.05
CA SER A 250 5.30 -24.87 -17.58
C SER A 250 6.63 -25.48 -18.01
N LYS A 251 7.23 -26.37 -17.18
CA LYS A 251 8.02 -27.56 -17.58
C LYS A 251 8.53 -28.37 -16.35
N PRO A 252 8.82 -29.67 -16.52
CA PRO A 252 8.29 -30.74 -15.65
C PRO A 252 9.15 -31.09 -14.44
N VAL A 253 8.45 -31.61 -13.43
CA VAL A 253 8.96 -32.24 -12.21
C VAL A 253 9.78 -33.49 -12.55
N ALA A 254 11.06 -33.48 -12.25
CA ALA A 254 11.88 -34.69 -12.13
C ALA A 254 11.90 -35.10 -10.65
N ASN A 255 11.33 -36.28 -10.34
CA ASN A 255 11.36 -36.88 -9.02
C ASN A 255 12.80 -37.27 -8.63
N PRO A 256 13.27 -36.94 -7.41
CA PRO A 256 14.51 -37.51 -6.89
C PRO A 256 14.25 -38.96 -6.43
N ILE A 257 14.90 -39.90 -7.11
CA ILE A 257 15.04 -41.29 -6.66
C ILE A 257 16.10 -41.30 -5.55
N THR A 258 15.69 -41.68 -4.34
CA THR A 258 16.58 -41.97 -3.20
C THR A 258 17.33 -43.28 -3.42
N PRO A 259 18.66 -43.34 -3.19
CA PRO A 259 19.35 -44.60 -3.00
C PRO A 259 19.20 -45.06 -1.54
N ARG A 260 18.66 -46.28 -1.33
CA ARG A 260 18.81 -47.02 -0.08
C ARG A 260 20.21 -47.62 -0.01
N GLU A 261 20.76 -47.62 1.19
CA GLU A 261 21.99 -48.29 1.60
C GLU A 261 21.98 -49.79 1.26
N HIS A 262 23.15 -50.28 0.81
CA HIS A 262 23.82 -51.48 1.30
C HIS A 262 25.32 -51.37 1.03
#